data_AF-A0A1G8UYF2-F1
#
_entry.id   AF-A0A1G8UYF2-F1
#
_cell.length_a   1.000
_cell.length_b   1.000
_cell.length_c   1.000
_cell.angle_alpha   90.00
_cell.angle_beta   90.00
_cell.angle_gamma   90.00
#
_symmetry.space_group_name_H-M   'P 1'
#
loop_
_entity.id
_entity.type
_entity.pdbx_description
1 polymer ?
#
loop_
_entity_poly.entity_id
_entity_poly.type
_entity_poly.pdbx_seq_one_letter_code
_entity_poly.pdbx_strand_id
1 'polypeptide(L)'
;MLYNNRDLRVLKEEIEFVDTAIVPVMNIDFDGNMLHHANNLELIQHVTVQLEKQLKGRLLITPALTIVGGNTDSLITYKDQLFEYGFKKVISLSFDAAESEGVNNIKINSIPISDMDNNMKISIINDEVKSVIKQIINVWNQ
;
A
#
# COMPACT_ATOMS: atom_id res chain seq x y z
N MET A 1 10.76 1.75 -5.34
CA MET A 1 11.63 0.89 -4.51
C MET A 1 10.76 -0.10 -3.78
N LEU A 2 11.26 -1.31 -3.60
CA LEU A 2 10.62 -2.36 -2.81
C LEU A 2 11.42 -2.62 -1.53
N TYR A 3 10.77 -3.20 -0.53
CA TYR A 3 11.46 -3.69 0.67
C TYR A 3 12.28 -4.96 0.37
N ASN A 4 13.42 -4.80 -0.27
CA ASN A 4 14.37 -5.86 -0.55
C ASN A 4 15.81 -5.37 -0.31
N ASN A 5 16.73 -6.31 -0.19
CA ASN A 5 18.11 -5.98 0.15
C ASN A 5 18.83 -5.09 -0.89
N ARG A 6 18.46 -5.16 -2.18
CA ARG A 6 19.09 -4.33 -3.23
C ARG A 6 18.66 -2.87 -3.09
N ASP A 7 17.36 -2.63 -2.98
CA ASP A 7 16.81 -1.28 -2.96
C ASP A 7 17.09 -0.60 -1.61
N LEU A 8 17.05 -1.34 -0.49
CA LEU A 8 17.32 -0.79 0.85
C LEU A 8 18.78 -0.39 1.07
N ARG A 9 19.75 -0.91 0.29
CA ARG A 9 21.16 -0.48 0.38
C ARG A 9 21.36 0.97 -0.04
N VAL A 10 20.58 1.42 -1.03
CA VAL A 10 20.68 2.78 -1.60
C VAL A 10 19.63 3.72 -1.04
N LEU A 11 18.61 3.20 -0.35
CA LEU A 11 17.51 4.01 0.20
C LEU A 11 18.01 5.19 1.04
N LYS A 12 19.03 4.99 1.89
CA LYS A 12 19.54 6.06 2.76
C LYS A 12 20.13 7.23 1.97
N GLU A 13 20.78 6.94 0.83
CA GLU A 13 21.37 7.96 -0.05
C GLU A 13 20.30 8.64 -0.90
N GLU A 14 19.22 7.92 -1.21
CA GLU A 14 18.12 8.37 -2.06
C GLU A 14 16.90 8.91 -1.26
N ILE A 15 16.97 8.99 0.07
CA ILE A 15 15.81 9.30 0.93
C ILE A 15 15.20 10.67 0.65
N GLU A 16 16.00 11.62 0.14
CA GLU A 16 15.54 12.94 -0.28
C GLU A 16 14.66 12.89 -1.55
N PHE A 17 14.82 11.86 -2.39
CA PHE A 17 14.06 11.62 -3.62
C PHE A 17 12.95 10.58 -3.45
N VAL A 18 13.13 9.64 -2.53
CA VAL A 18 12.20 8.55 -2.18
C VAL A 18 11.58 8.84 -0.80
N ASP A 19 11.00 10.01 -0.64
CA ASP A 19 10.53 10.52 0.65
C ASP A 19 9.16 10.00 1.08
N THR A 20 8.51 9.16 0.25
CA THR A 20 7.17 8.63 0.50
C THR A 20 7.20 7.11 0.71
N ALA A 21 6.63 6.65 1.82
CA ALA A 21 6.41 5.24 2.11
C ALA A 21 4.93 4.86 1.86
N ILE A 22 4.71 3.81 1.07
CA ILE A 22 3.40 3.17 0.91
C ILE A 22 3.37 1.93 1.80
N VAL A 23 2.45 1.90 2.75
CA VAL A 23 2.22 0.80 3.69
C VAL A 23 0.93 0.07 3.30
N PRO A 24 1.01 -1.11 2.66
CA PRO A 24 -0.18 -1.94 2.43
C PRO A 24 -0.71 -2.43 3.78
N VAL A 25 -2.00 -2.25 4.08
CA VAL A 25 -2.60 -2.65 5.38
C VAL A 25 -3.74 -3.64 5.13
N MET A 26 -3.59 -4.87 5.61
CA MET A 26 -4.47 -6.00 5.31
C MET A 26 -5.13 -6.59 6.55
N ASN A 27 -6.44 -6.76 6.51
CA ASN A 27 -7.13 -7.55 7.52
C ASN A 27 -6.95 -9.05 7.20
N ILE A 28 -6.54 -9.83 8.20
CA ILE A 28 -6.34 -11.29 8.13
C ILE A 28 -7.28 -12.05 9.08
N ASP A 29 -8.40 -11.44 9.45
CA ASP A 29 -9.41 -12.04 10.33
C ASP A 29 -9.92 -13.38 9.78
N PHE A 30 -9.97 -14.39 10.66
CA PHE A 30 -10.59 -15.68 10.40
C PHE A 30 -12.07 -15.63 10.80
N ASP A 31 -12.84 -14.77 10.12
CA ASP A 31 -14.25 -14.52 10.39
C ASP A 31 -15.15 -14.92 9.20
N GLY A 32 -16.42 -14.48 9.22
CA GLY A 32 -17.38 -14.73 8.14
C GLY A 32 -16.98 -14.12 6.78
N ASN A 33 -16.00 -13.21 6.76
CA ASN A 33 -15.51 -12.52 5.57
C ASN A 33 -14.11 -13.03 5.12
N MET A 34 -13.62 -14.17 5.63
CA MET A 34 -12.30 -14.71 5.30
C MET A 34 -11.98 -14.75 3.78
N LEU A 35 -12.94 -15.16 2.93
CA LEU A 35 -12.72 -15.18 1.47
C LEU A 35 -12.56 -13.77 0.89
N HIS A 36 -13.26 -12.78 1.45
CA HIS A 36 -13.09 -11.38 1.09
C HIS A 36 -11.71 -10.86 1.50
N HIS A 37 -11.24 -11.20 2.70
CA HIS A 37 -9.89 -10.88 3.16
C HIS A 37 -8.81 -11.50 2.26
N ALA A 38 -8.99 -12.76 1.85
CA ALA A 38 -8.09 -13.43 0.91
C ALA A 38 -8.06 -12.77 -0.47
N ASN A 39 -9.22 -12.42 -1.04
CA ASN A 39 -9.31 -11.70 -2.31
C ASN A 39 -8.59 -10.33 -2.24
N ASN A 40 -8.81 -9.59 -1.15
CA ASN A 40 -8.19 -8.29 -0.93
C ASN A 40 -6.66 -8.40 -0.85
N LEU A 41 -6.15 -9.44 -0.17
CA LEU A 41 -4.71 -9.70 -0.09
C LEU A 41 -4.10 -9.94 -1.48
N GLU A 42 -4.77 -10.71 -2.34
CA GLU A 42 -4.31 -10.94 -3.71
C GLU A 42 -4.34 -9.65 -4.54
N LEU A 43 -5.43 -8.88 -4.45
CA LEU A 43 -5.60 -7.65 -5.19
C LEU A 43 -4.55 -6.59 -4.80
N ILE A 44 -4.27 -6.38 -3.51
CA ILE A 44 -3.28 -5.39 -3.10
C ILE A 44 -1.86 -5.77 -3.55
N GLN A 45 -1.52 -7.07 -3.58
CA GLN A 45 -0.23 -7.52 -4.09
C GLN A 45 -0.06 -7.15 -5.56
N HIS A 46 -1.11 -7.35 -6.37
CA HIS A 46 -1.09 -6.94 -7.78
C HIS A 46 -0.99 -5.42 -7.94
N VAL A 47 -1.80 -4.67 -7.18
CA VAL A 47 -1.80 -3.20 -7.23
C VAL A 47 -0.43 -2.65 -6.83
N THR A 48 0.17 -3.12 -5.74
CA THR A 48 1.47 -2.65 -5.26
C THR A 48 2.61 -2.95 -6.24
N VAL A 49 2.63 -4.14 -6.86
CA VAL A 49 3.62 -4.46 -7.91
C VAL A 49 3.50 -3.51 -9.11
N GLN A 50 2.29 -3.19 -9.54
CA GLN A 50 2.09 -2.26 -10.66
C GLN A 50 2.37 -0.82 -10.27
N LEU A 51 2.01 -0.43 -9.04
CA LEU A 51 2.28 0.90 -8.50
C LEU A 51 3.78 1.18 -8.47
N GLU A 52 4.59 0.21 -8.00
CA GLU A 52 6.05 0.35 -8.01
C GLU A 52 6.58 0.61 -9.40
N LYS A 53 6.07 -0.12 -10.41
CA LYS A 53 6.49 0.04 -11.80
C LYS A 53 6.19 1.43 -12.37
N GLN A 54 5.06 2.02 -11.98
CA GLN A 54 4.62 3.33 -12.46
C GLN A 54 5.31 4.49 -11.72
N LEU A 55 5.65 4.30 -10.44
CA LEU A 55 6.25 5.31 -9.57
C LEU A 55 7.69 4.97 -9.16
N LYS A 56 8.44 4.30 -10.06
CA LYS A 56 9.83 3.90 -9.83
C LYS A 56 10.67 5.09 -9.39
N GLY A 57 11.47 4.86 -8.34
CA GLY A 57 12.41 5.86 -7.81
C GLY A 57 11.76 7.04 -7.06
N ARG A 58 10.45 7.02 -6.77
CA ARG A 58 9.80 8.10 -5.99
C ARG A 58 9.21 7.66 -4.65
N LEU A 59 8.97 6.36 -4.50
CA LEU A 59 8.41 5.80 -3.26
C LEU A 59 9.02 4.45 -2.91
N LEU A 60 8.91 4.11 -1.64
CA LEU A 60 9.14 2.78 -1.11
C LEU A 60 7.80 2.10 -0.87
N ILE A 61 7.60 0.90 -1.42
CA ILE A 61 6.52 0.01 -0.98
C ILE A 61 7.06 -0.91 0.11
N THR A 62 6.46 -0.83 1.30
CA THR A 62 6.83 -1.68 2.44
C THR A 62 6.20 -3.07 2.33
N PRO A 63 6.62 -4.05 3.15
CA PRO A 63 5.83 -5.26 3.34
C PRO A 63 4.43 -4.89 3.83
N ALA A 64 3.46 -5.76 3.54
CA ALA A 64 2.10 -5.57 4.03
C ALA A 64 2.07 -5.68 5.56
N LEU A 65 1.46 -4.70 6.21
CA LEU A 65 1.13 -4.72 7.62
C LEU A 65 -0.22 -5.43 7.79
N THR A 66 -0.20 -6.57 8.47
CA THR A 66 -1.41 -7.34 8.74
C THR A 66 -2.04 -6.91 10.06
N ILE A 67 -3.35 -6.72 10.06
CA ILE A 67 -4.14 -6.36 11.24
C ILE A 67 -5.20 -7.42 11.50
N VAL A 68 -5.63 -7.50 12.76
CA VAL A 68 -6.67 -8.42 13.26
C VAL A 68 -7.66 -7.60 14.05
N GLY A 69 -8.96 -7.84 13.85
CA GLY A 69 -10.05 -7.12 14.51
C GLY A 69 -10.07 -5.62 14.21
N GLY A 70 -9.49 -5.20 13.09
CA GLY A 70 -9.38 -3.78 12.72
C GLY A 70 -8.42 -2.96 13.59
N ASN A 71 -7.56 -3.58 14.41
CA ASN A 71 -6.60 -2.84 15.25
C ASN A 71 -5.49 -2.21 14.39
N THR A 72 -5.33 -0.89 14.48
CA THR A 72 -4.32 -0.11 13.73
C THR A 72 -3.16 0.40 14.58
N ASP A 73 -2.99 -0.03 15.83
CA ASP A 73 -1.92 0.43 16.72
C ASP A 73 -0.53 0.16 16.14
N SER A 74 -0.37 -0.99 15.47
CA SER A 74 0.85 -1.35 14.75
C SER A 74 1.14 -0.40 13.58
N LEU A 75 0.10 0.17 12.95
CA LEU A 75 0.26 1.15 11.86
C LEU A 75 0.80 2.48 12.40
N ILE A 76 0.31 2.92 13.56
CA ILE A 76 0.79 4.13 14.22
C ILE A 76 2.27 3.97 14.59
N THR A 77 2.61 2.85 15.23
CA THR A 77 3.99 2.54 15.62
C THR A 77 4.91 2.49 14.40
N TYR A 78 4.45 1.86 13.31
CA TYR A 78 5.25 1.74 12.10
C TYR A 78 5.40 3.07 11.35
N LYS A 79 4.35 3.89 11.32
CA LYS A 79 4.38 5.26 10.81
C LYS A 79 5.44 6.09 11.52
N ASP A 80 5.50 6.04 12.84
CA ASP A 80 6.49 6.79 13.63
C ASP A 80 7.92 6.35 13.28
N GLN A 81 8.16 5.04 13.16
CA GLN A 81 9.47 4.52 12.71
C GLN A 81 9.85 4.99 11.30
N LEU A 82 8.90 5.06 10.37
CA LEU A 82 9.15 5.55 9.02
C LEU A 82 9.50 7.04 9.02
N PHE A 83 8.81 7.85 9.83
CA PHE A 83 9.16 9.27 10.00
C PHE A 83 10.53 9.46 10.65
N GLU A 84 10.85 8.70 11.71
CA GLU A 84 12.16 8.72 12.35
C GLU A 84 13.30 8.32 11.40
N TYR A 85 13.03 7.39 10.48
CA TYR A 85 14.00 6.99 9.45
C TYR A 85 14.29 8.11 8.43
N GLY A 86 13.31 8.99 8.17
CA GLY A 86 13.47 10.14 7.26
C GLY A 86 12.44 10.22 6.13
N PHE A 87 11.43 9.33 6.09
CA PHE A 87 10.30 9.53 5.17
C PHE A 87 9.53 10.79 5.57
N LYS A 88 9.04 11.56 4.60
CA LYS A 88 8.25 12.78 4.82
C LYS A 88 6.75 12.54 4.73
N LYS A 89 6.34 11.51 3.97
CA LYS A 89 4.94 11.14 3.79
C LYS A 89 4.78 9.64 3.99
N VAL A 90 3.83 9.24 4.84
CA VAL A 90 3.41 7.85 5.02
C VAL A 90 1.97 7.73 4.54
N ILE A 91 1.75 6.79 3.63
CA ILE A 91 0.45 6.52 3.02
C ILE A 91 0.08 5.08 3.33
N SER A 92 -1.06 4.85 3.98
CA SER A 92 -1.63 3.50 4.08
C SER A 92 -2.46 3.20 2.83
N LEU A 93 -2.32 1.97 2.34
CA LEU A 93 -3.09 1.46 1.21
C LEU A 93 -3.93 0.29 1.71
N SER A 94 -5.25 0.42 1.73
CA SER A 94 -6.15 -0.53 2.40
C SER A 94 -7.52 -0.63 1.73
N PHE A 95 -8.29 -1.68 2.03
CA PHE A 95 -9.67 -1.82 1.54
C PHE A 95 -10.72 -1.28 2.53
N ASP A 96 -10.32 -1.15 3.79
CA ASP A 96 -11.14 -0.65 4.89
C ASP A 96 -10.60 0.69 5.36
N ALA A 97 -11.35 1.42 6.19
CA ALA A 97 -10.86 2.67 6.76
C ALA A 97 -9.80 2.36 7.83
N ALA A 98 -8.53 2.21 7.42
CA ALA A 98 -7.38 2.18 8.32
C ALA A 98 -6.96 3.62 8.68
N GLU A 99 -7.92 4.44 9.10
CA GLU A 99 -7.64 5.83 9.46
C GLU A 99 -6.85 5.86 10.78
N SER A 100 -5.72 6.56 10.76
CA SER A 100 -4.86 6.74 11.92
C SER A 100 -4.22 8.11 11.81
N GLU A 101 -4.07 8.79 12.96
CA GLU A 101 -3.57 10.16 12.98
C GLU A 101 -2.20 10.28 12.30
N GLY A 102 -2.08 11.23 11.37
CA GLY A 102 -0.86 11.46 10.61
C GLY A 102 -0.57 10.43 9.50
N VAL A 103 -1.50 9.51 9.19
CA VAL A 103 -1.41 8.62 8.02
C VAL A 103 -2.41 9.06 6.96
N ASN A 104 -1.93 9.23 5.72
CA ASN A 104 -2.84 9.42 4.59
C ASN A 104 -3.38 8.06 4.16
N ASN A 105 -4.67 7.80 4.38
CA ASN A 105 -5.28 6.54 3.94
C ASN A 105 -5.80 6.65 2.50
N ILE A 106 -5.28 5.80 1.62
CA ILE A 106 -5.79 5.59 0.28
C ILE A 106 -6.59 4.30 0.27
N LYS A 107 -7.89 4.43 0.00
CA LYS A 107 -8.80 3.29 -0.09
C LYS A 107 -8.74 2.69 -1.50
N ILE A 108 -8.58 1.37 -1.56
CA ILE A 108 -8.75 0.57 -2.77
C ILE A 108 -10.18 0.03 -2.80
N ASN A 109 -10.77 -0.03 -4.00
CA ASN A 109 -12.02 -0.75 -4.18
C ASN A 109 -11.80 -2.26 -4.13
N SER A 110 -12.51 -2.95 -3.24
CA SER A 110 -12.52 -4.41 -3.28
C SER A 110 -13.31 -4.89 -4.49
N ILE A 111 -12.63 -5.62 -5.37
CA ILE A 111 -13.22 -6.21 -6.57
C ILE A 111 -12.90 -7.71 -6.52
N PRO A 112 -13.89 -8.61 -6.68
CA PRO A 112 -13.63 -10.03 -6.79
C PRO A 112 -12.81 -10.32 -8.05
N ILE A 113 -11.57 -10.78 -7.91
CA ILE A 113 -10.69 -11.05 -9.06
C ILE A 113 -10.36 -12.53 -9.24
N SER A 114 -10.74 -13.38 -8.28
CA SER A 114 -10.32 -14.79 -8.23
C SER A 114 -10.83 -15.61 -9.41
N ASP A 115 -12.05 -15.35 -9.87
CA ASP A 115 -12.70 -16.11 -10.98
C ASP A 115 -12.60 -15.39 -12.34
N MET A 116 -11.90 -14.25 -12.40
CA MET A 116 -11.79 -13.47 -13.64
C MET A 116 -10.76 -14.08 -14.59
N ASP A 117 -11.04 -13.98 -15.90
CA ASP A 117 -10.00 -14.25 -16.89
C ASP A 117 -8.85 -13.25 -16.76
N ASN A 118 -7.66 -13.69 -17.18
CA ASN A 118 -6.43 -12.94 -16.93
C ASN A 118 -6.42 -11.56 -17.60
N ASN A 119 -7.05 -11.40 -18.76
CA ASN A 119 -7.07 -10.11 -19.48
C ASN A 119 -7.97 -9.11 -18.76
N MET A 120 -9.16 -9.54 -18.33
CA MET A 120 -10.07 -8.73 -17.54
C MET A 120 -9.45 -8.32 -16.20
N LYS A 121 -8.82 -9.28 -15.49
CA LYS A 121 -8.10 -9.04 -14.24
C LYS A 121 -7.02 -7.96 -14.39
N ILE A 122 -6.17 -8.07 -15.41
CA ILE A 122 -5.13 -7.08 -15.70
C ILE A 122 -5.73 -5.69 -15.96
N SER A 123 -6.82 -5.61 -16.73
CA SER A 123 -7.49 -4.33 -17.04
C SER A 123 -7.98 -3.64 -15.77
N ILE A 124 -8.68 -4.38 -14.90
CA ILE A 124 -9.22 -3.85 -13.65
C ILE A 124 -8.12 -3.39 -12.70
N ILE A 125 -7.07 -4.19 -12.54
CA ILE A 125 -5.90 -3.83 -11.72
C ILE A 125 -5.27 -2.53 -12.24
N ASN A 126 -5.14 -2.38 -13.55
CA ASN A 126 -4.56 -1.17 -14.15
C ASN A 126 -5.41 0.08 -13.89
N ASP A 127 -6.74 -0.05 -13.92
CA ASP A 127 -7.63 1.07 -13.63
C ASP A 127 -7.60 1.46 -12.15
N GLU A 128 -7.53 0.48 -11.25
CA GLU A 128 -7.36 0.73 -9.82
C GLU A 128 -6.00 1.38 -9.53
N VAL A 129 -4.91 0.93 -10.18
CA VAL A 129 -3.59 1.56 -10.06
C VAL A 129 -3.62 3.03 -10.52
N LYS A 130 -4.32 3.36 -11.62
CA LYS A 130 -4.49 4.76 -12.04
C LYS A 130 -5.24 5.58 -10.99
N SER A 131 -6.26 5.00 -10.36
CA SER A 131 -7.00 5.64 -9.27
C SER A 131 -6.09 5.95 -8.08
N VAL A 132 -5.33 4.95 -7.63
CA VAL A 132 -4.36 5.08 -6.52
C VAL A 132 -3.28 6.13 -6.83
N ILE A 133 -2.74 6.15 -8.05
CA ILE A 133 -1.74 7.16 -8.46
C ILE A 133 -2.30 8.58 -8.34
N LYS A 134 -3.54 8.82 -8.79
CA LYS A 134 -4.18 10.15 -8.64
C LYS A 134 -4.29 10.57 -7.18
N GLN A 135 -4.64 9.63 -6.30
CA GLN A 135 -4.73 9.90 -4.86
C GLN A 135 -3.35 10.19 -4.24
N ILE A 136 -2.30 9.46 -4.63
CA ILE A 136 -0.92 9.74 -4.19
C ILE A 136 -0.46 11.13 -4.62
N ILE A 137 -0.73 11.52 -5.86
CA ILE A 137 -0.38 12.87 -6.36
C ILE A 137 -1.11 13.94 -5.56
N ASN A 138 -2.37 13.73 -5.18
CA ASN A 138 -3.09 14.66 -4.32
C ASN A 138 -2.42 14.79 -2.94
N VAL A 139 -2.00 13.67 -2.33
CA VAL A 139 -1.23 13.69 -1.07
C VAL A 139 0.09 14.44 -1.24
N TRP A 140 0.76 14.34 -2.39
CA TRP A 140 1.99 15.09 -2.66
C TRP A 140 1.79 16.61 -2.83
N ASN A 141 0.61 17.04 -3.28
CA ASN A 141 0.27 18.44 -3.47
C ASN A 141 -0.29 19.14 -2.22
N GLN A 142 -0.52 18.38 -1.14
CA GLN A 142 -0.81 18.89 0.20
C GLN A 142 0.49 19.21 0.95
#